data_AF-A0A1V5J807-F1
#
_entry.id   AF-A0A1V5J807-F1
#
_cell.length_a   1.000
_cell.length_b   1.000
_cell.length_c   1.000
_cell.angle_alpha   90.00
_cell.angle_beta   90.00
_cell.angle_gamma   90.00
#
_symmetry.space_group_name_H-M   'P 1'
#
loop_
_entity.id
_entity.type
_entity.pdbx_description
1 polymer ?
#
loop_
_entity_poly.entity_id
_entity_poly.type
_entity_poly.pdbx_seq_one_letter_code
_entity_poly.pdbx_strand_id
1 'polypeptide(L)'
;MIFGLGVLWLVSEIMHRDKDDEIRKKLTIFNIVKKVDTPTIFFFLGILAAVAALQSAGHLSLLAGWLDEKLGDIYLINLAIGAISAVVDNVPLVAGAMGMYEVVTPDMLRIAADPAYAAFFVQDGLFWEFLAYCAGTGGSMLIIGSAAGVAAMGLERIDFIWYLKKISWLALAGYLAGAGVYWLQAQIMV
;
A
#
# COMPACT_ATOMS: atom_id res chain seq x y z
N MET A 1 8.16 -13.27 0.14
CA MET A 1 9.43 -12.58 0.43
C MET A 1 10.61 -13.50 0.75
N ILE A 2 10.48 -14.44 1.70
CA ILE A 2 11.62 -15.31 2.11
C ILE A 2 12.15 -16.18 0.97
N PHE A 3 11.27 -16.71 0.12
CA PHE A 3 11.67 -17.44 -1.09
C PHE A 3 12.52 -16.59 -2.05
N GLY A 4 12.09 -15.34 -2.30
CA GLY A 4 12.85 -14.39 -3.12
C GLY A 4 14.22 -14.06 -2.53
N LEU A 5 14.32 -13.90 -1.20
CA LEU A 5 15.60 -13.76 -0.51
C LEU A 5 16.48 -14.99 -0.69
N GLY A 6 15.90 -16.20 -0.61
CA GLY A 6 16.61 -17.45 -0.85
C GLY A 6 17.16 -17.57 -2.27
N VAL A 7 16.38 -17.18 -3.29
CA VAL A 7 16.82 -17.13 -4.69
C VAL A 7 17.94 -16.11 -4.87
N LEU A 8 17.76 -14.89 -4.36
CA LEU A 8 18.79 -13.84 -4.38
C LEU A 8 20.07 -14.32 -3.72
N TRP A 9 19.96 -15.07 -2.61
CA TRP A 9 21.12 -15.60 -1.90
C TRP A 9 21.84 -16.63 -2.75
N LEU A 10 21.12 -17.61 -3.27
CA LEU A 10 21.68 -18.63 -4.15
C LEU A 10 22.42 -18.00 -5.34
N VAL A 11 21.77 -17.06 -6.02
CA VAL A 11 22.33 -16.35 -7.18
C VAL A 11 23.56 -15.54 -6.77
N SER A 12 23.50 -14.80 -5.66
CA SER A 12 24.62 -14.03 -5.15
C SER A 12 25.81 -14.91 -4.79
N GLU A 13 25.60 -16.08 -4.18
CA GLU A 13 26.70 -16.99 -3.83
C GLU A 13 27.33 -17.60 -5.09
N ILE A 14 26.52 -17.97 -6.09
CA ILE A 14 27.01 -18.47 -7.38
C ILE A 14 27.82 -17.40 -8.13
N MET A 15 27.31 -16.16 -8.21
CA MET A 15 27.96 -15.05 -8.93
C MET A 15 29.28 -14.59 -8.29
N HIS A 16 29.41 -14.72 -6.97
CA HIS A 16 30.57 -14.21 -6.23
C HIS A 16 31.54 -15.32 -5.77
N ARG A 17 31.29 -16.59 -6.14
CA ARG A 17 32.10 -17.73 -5.70
C ARG A 17 33.59 -17.64 -6.08
N ASP A 18 33.87 -17.06 -7.25
CA ASP A 18 35.22 -17.00 -7.84
C ASP A 18 35.90 -15.64 -7.61
N LYS A 19 35.27 -14.74 -6.83
CA LYS A 19 35.85 -13.42 -6.50
C LYS A 19 36.69 -13.51 -5.25
N ASP A 20 37.64 -12.58 -5.16
CA ASP A 20 38.49 -12.41 -3.98
C ASP A 20 37.67 -12.31 -2.70
N ASP A 21 38.22 -12.87 -1.62
CA ASP A 21 37.52 -13.12 -0.37
C ASP A 21 37.05 -11.80 0.30
N GLU A 22 37.76 -10.70 0.01
CA GLU A 22 37.42 -9.35 0.44
C GLU A 22 36.17 -8.78 -0.28
N ILE A 23 36.01 -9.09 -1.58
CA ILE A 23 34.87 -8.66 -2.40
C ILE A 23 33.66 -9.55 -2.09
N ARG A 24 33.88 -10.86 -2.01
CA ARG A 24 32.85 -11.84 -1.68
C ARG A 24 32.18 -11.52 -0.34
N LYS A 25 32.95 -11.19 0.71
CA LYS A 25 32.39 -10.80 2.01
C LYS A 25 31.54 -9.52 1.94
N LYS A 26 31.85 -8.54 1.09
CA LYS A 26 31.06 -7.29 1.01
C LYS A 26 29.72 -7.49 0.29
N LEU A 27 29.63 -8.48 -0.60
CA LEU A 27 28.48 -8.68 -1.51
C LEU A 27 27.60 -9.88 -1.14
N THR A 28 27.96 -10.67 -0.13
CA THR A 28 27.11 -11.76 0.35
C THR A 28 25.91 -11.24 1.14
N ILE A 29 24.76 -11.90 0.94
CA ILE A 29 23.50 -11.55 1.62
C ILE A 29 23.65 -11.57 3.13
N PHE A 30 24.43 -12.50 3.69
CA PHE A 30 24.71 -12.54 5.13
C PHE A 30 25.25 -11.21 5.68
N ASN A 31 26.19 -10.56 4.99
CA ASN A 31 26.76 -9.30 5.45
C ASN A 31 25.90 -8.09 5.07
N ILE A 32 25.08 -8.18 4.03
CA ILE A 32 24.09 -7.15 3.67
C ILE A 32 22.95 -7.13 4.70
N VAL A 33 22.45 -8.30 5.11
CA VAL A 33 21.39 -8.43 6.12
C VAL A 33 21.84 -7.92 7.48
N LYS A 34 23.14 -7.93 7.81
CA LYS A 34 23.65 -7.29 9.03
C LYS A 34 23.49 -5.76 9.02
N LYS A 35 23.33 -5.14 7.86
CA LYS A 35 23.06 -3.71 7.70
C LYS A 35 21.56 -3.45 7.66
N VAL A 36 20.83 -3.98 8.65
CA VAL A 36 19.42 -3.65 8.80
C VAL A 36 19.30 -2.17 9.10
N ASP A 37 18.39 -1.49 8.40
CA ASP A 37 18.06 -0.10 8.67
C ASP A 37 17.14 0.00 9.90
N THR A 38 17.74 -0.13 11.09
CA THR A 38 17.04 -0.11 12.38
C THR A 38 16.15 1.14 12.56
N PRO A 39 16.58 2.36 12.17
CA PRO A 39 15.69 3.53 12.15
C PRO A 39 14.40 3.33 11.37
N THR A 40 14.47 2.76 10.17
CA THR A 40 13.29 2.47 9.34
C THR A 40 12.37 1.44 9.99
N ILE A 41 12.91 0.43 10.67
CA ILE A 41 12.10 -0.52 11.44
C ILE A 41 11.35 0.18 12.58
N PHE A 42 12.05 1.01 13.37
CA PHE A 42 11.39 1.74 14.46
C PHE A 42 10.35 2.75 13.97
N PHE A 43 10.58 3.34 12.79
CA PHE A 43 9.61 4.21 12.13
C PHE A 43 8.32 3.45 11.80
N PHE A 44 8.39 2.31 11.10
CA PHE A 44 7.20 1.51 10.79
C PHE A 44 6.55 0.91 12.04
N LEU A 45 7.34 0.48 13.03
CA LEU A 45 6.80 0.03 14.32
C LEU A 45 5.99 1.13 15.00
N GLY A 46 6.50 2.36 15.04
CA GLY A 46 5.80 3.51 15.60
C GLY A 46 4.50 3.81 14.87
N ILE A 47 4.51 3.76 13.54
CA ILE A 47 3.31 3.94 12.71
C ILE A 47 2.26 2.89 13.03
N LEU A 48 2.63 1.61 12.99
CA LEU A 48 1.70 0.50 13.25
C LEU A 48 1.16 0.54 14.69
N ALA A 49 1.98 0.94 15.66
CA ALA A 49 1.55 1.14 17.04
C ALA A 49 0.55 2.30 17.17
N ALA A 50 0.76 3.42 16.46
CA ALA A 50 -0.17 4.55 16.46
C ALA A 50 -1.50 4.18 15.80
N VAL A 51 -1.47 3.46 14.67
CA VAL A 51 -2.67 2.93 14.00
C VAL A 51 -3.42 1.97 14.93
N ALA A 52 -2.72 1.05 15.58
CA ALA A 52 -3.33 0.12 16.55
C ALA A 52 -3.94 0.86 17.75
N ALA A 53 -3.33 1.96 18.22
CA ALA A 53 -3.91 2.79 19.27
C ALA A 53 -5.20 3.49 18.79
N LEU A 54 -5.22 4.02 17.57
CA LEU A 54 -6.44 4.61 16.96
C LEU A 54 -7.55 3.57 16.77
N GLN A 55 -7.20 2.35 16.36
CA GLN A 55 -8.13 1.24 16.24
C GLN A 55 -8.71 0.85 17.60
N SER A 56 -7.85 0.65 18.61
CA SER A 56 -8.25 0.30 19.98
C SER A 56 -9.11 1.39 20.64
N ALA A 57 -8.84 2.65 20.33
CA ALA A 57 -9.67 3.79 20.78
C ALA A 57 -11.01 3.91 20.00
N GLY A 58 -11.23 3.13 18.94
CA GLY A 58 -12.45 3.13 18.13
C GLY A 58 -12.53 4.25 17.09
N HIS A 59 -11.49 5.07 16.93
CA HIS A 59 -11.50 6.18 15.96
C HIS A 59 -11.56 5.69 14.51
N LEU A 60 -10.89 4.59 14.19
CA LEU A 60 -10.92 4.00 12.85
C LEU A 60 -12.31 3.45 12.53
N SER A 61 -12.99 2.81 13.48
CA SER A 61 -14.37 2.32 13.30
C SER A 61 -15.37 3.47 13.09
N LEU A 62 -15.19 4.60 13.80
CA LEU A 62 -16.00 5.81 13.57
C LEU A 62 -15.78 6.38 12.17
N LEU A 63 -14.53 6.42 11.70
CA LEU A 63 -14.20 6.88 10.36
C LEU A 63 -14.78 5.94 9.28
N ALA A 64 -14.69 4.62 9.49
CA ALA A 64 -15.27 3.62 8.60
C ALA A 64 -16.79 3.81 8.46
N GLY A 65 -17.50 3.91 9.60
CA GLY A 65 -18.94 4.14 9.59
C GLY A 65 -19.33 5.47 8.92
N TRP A 66 -18.52 6.52 9.09
CA TRP A 66 -18.75 7.79 8.40
C TRP A 66 -18.56 7.68 6.88
N LEU A 67 -17.55 6.94 6.41
CA LEU A 67 -17.33 6.70 4.99
C LEU A 67 -18.45 5.84 4.38
N ASP A 68 -18.89 4.80 5.10
CA ASP A 68 -20.00 3.96 4.67
C ASP A 68 -21.31 4.77 4.59
N GLU A 69 -21.58 5.67 5.55
CA GLU A 69 -22.77 6.52 5.53
C GLU A 69 -22.75 7.54 4.38
N LYS A 70 -21.59 8.15 4.09
CA LYS A 70 -21.48 9.25 3.11
C LYS A 70 -21.24 8.79 1.69
N LEU A 71 -20.50 7.70 1.50
CA LEU A 71 -20.14 7.19 0.18
C LEU A 71 -20.93 5.93 -0.17
N GLY A 72 -21.09 5.00 0.78
CA GLY A 72 -21.89 3.78 0.63
C GLY A 72 -21.44 2.81 -0.46
N ASP A 73 -20.30 3.06 -1.11
CA ASP A 73 -19.79 2.31 -2.23
C ASP A 73 -18.29 2.07 -2.06
N ILE A 74 -17.87 0.80 -2.16
CA ILE A 74 -16.48 0.38 -1.94
C ILE A 74 -15.50 1.05 -2.90
N TYR A 75 -15.93 1.39 -4.11
CA TYR A 75 -15.08 2.03 -5.10
C TYR A 75 -14.85 3.49 -4.72
N LEU A 76 -15.90 4.19 -4.30
CA LEU A 76 -15.77 5.57 -3.82
C LEU A 76 -14.92 5.65 -2.55
N ILE A 77 -15.11 4.72 -1.61
CA ILE A 77 -14.33 4.64 -0.37
C ILE A 77 -12.85 4.42 -0.69
N ASN A 78 -12.53 3.41 -1.50
CA ASN A 78 -11.14 3.12 -1.87
C ASN A 78 -10.51 4.23 -2.70
N LEU A 79 -11.27 4.89 -3.58
CA LEU A 79 -10.78 6.03 -4.34
C LEU A 79 -10.43 7.21 -3.43
N ALA A 80 -11.26 7.49 -2.43
CA ALA A 80 -11.01 8.53 -1.44
C ALA A 80 -9.80 8.21 -0.56
N ILE A 81 -9.70 6.96 -0.06
CA ILE A 81 -8.53 6.49 0.70
C ILE A 81 -7.27 6.62 -0.16
N GLY A 82 -7.27 6.10 -1.40
CA GLY A 82 -6.14 6.22 -2.31
C GLY A 82 -5.74 7.67 -2.63
N ALA A 83 -6.70 8.60 -2.68
CA ALA A 83 -6.39 10.02 -2.81
C ALA A 83 -5.68 10.61 -1.60
N ILE A 84 -6.04 10.20 -0.39
CA ILE A 84 -5.32 10.56 0.84
C ILE A 84 -3.89 10.00 0.82
N SER A 85 -3.66 8.86 0.15
CA SER A 85 -2.33 8.28 -0.06
C SER A 85 -1.36 9.21 -0.79
N ALA A 86 -1.85 10.21 -1.51
CA ALA A 86 -0.99 11.23 -2.13
C ALA A 86 -0.21 12.07 -1.11
N VAL A 87 -0.65 12.09 0.15
CA VAL A 87 -0.01 12.84 1.25
C VAL A 87 0.50 11.89 2.33
N VAL A 88 -0.23 10.83 2.62
CA VAL A 88 0.12 9.83 3.64
C VAL A 88 0.73 8.61 2.95
N ASP A 89 1.86 8.12 3.45
CA ASP A 89 2.51 6.94 2.87
C ASP A 89 1.57 5.73 2.82
N ASN A 90 1.73 4.92 1.78
CA ASN A 90 0.83 3.82 1.46
C ASN A 90 0.77 2.79 2.60
N VAL A 91 1.89 2.55 3.30
CA VAL A 91 1.95 1.55 4.38
C VAL A 91 1.06 1.95 5.58
N PRO A 92 1.21 3.13 6.21
CA PRO A 92 0.29 3.59 7.25
C PRO A 92 -1.16 3.58 6.82
N LEU A 93 -1.44 4.01 5.59
CA LEU A 93 -2.81 4.16 5.09
C LEU A 93 -3.50 2.81 4.94
N VAL A 94 -2.83 1.83 4.33
CA VAL A 94 -3.36 0.45 4.21
C VAL A 94 -3.51 -0.18 5.58
N ALA A 95 -2.55 0.01 6.49
CA ALA A 95 -2.69 -0.48 7.87
C ALA A 95 -3.90 0.15 8.57
N GLY A 96 -4.15 1.45 8.37
CA GLY A 96 -5.34 2.14 8.87
C GLY A 96 -6.63 1.57 8.29
N ALA A 97 -6.70 1.36 6.98
CA ALA A 97 -7.87 0.77 6.32
C ALA A 97 -8.15 -0.67 6.79
N MET A 98 -7.11 -1.48 7.04
CA MET A 98 -7.25 -2.80 7.66
C MET A 98 -7.75 -2.72 9.11
N GLY A 99 -7.52 -1.61 9.81
CA GLY A 99 -8.09 -1.35 11.13
C GLY A 99 -9.51 -0.75 11.10
N MET A 100 -9.97 -0.31 9.91
CA MET A 100 -11.31 0.27 9.69
C MET A 100 -12.34 -0.81 9.37
N TYR A 101 -11.96 -1.79 8.56
CA TYR A 101 -12.85 -2.86 8.08
C TYR A 101 -12.30 -4.24 8.47
N GLU A 102 -13.15 -5.11 8.98
CA GLU A 102 -12.76 -6.49 9.31
C GLU A 102 -12.81 -7.39 8.09
N VAL A 103 -11.94 -8.39 8.04
CA VAL A 103 -11.99 -9.43 7.01
C VAL A 103 -13.16 -10.36 7.31
N VAL A 104 -14.17 -10.34 6.45
CA VAL A 104 -15.42 -11.08 6.65
C VAL A 104 -15.18 -12.58 6.46
N THR A 105 -15.54 -13.36 7.47
CA THR A 105 -15.50 -14.84 7.41
C THR A 105 -16.79 -15.41 6.81
N PRO A 106 -16.79 -16.66 6.31
CA PRO A 106 -17.99 -17.29 5.79
C PRO A 106 -19.15 -17.33 6.80
N ASP A 107 -18.87 -17.50 8.08
CA ASP A 107 -19.90 -17.52 9.13
C ASP A 107 -20.52 -16.12 9.34
N MET A 108 -19.68 -15.07 9.33
CA MET A 108 -20.13 -13.67 9.39
C MET A 108 -21.01 -13.31 8.19
N LEU A 109 -20.65 -13.78 6.99
CA LEU A 109 -21.41 -13.50 5.77
C LEU A 109 -22.85 -14.04 5.84
N ARG A 110 -23.07 -15.18 6.50
CA ARG A 110 -24.40 -15.82 6.64
C ARG A 110 -25.35 -15.04 7.56
N ILE A 111 -24.80 -14.27 8.49
CA ILE A 111 -25.56 -13.48 9.47
C ILE A 111 -25.51 -11.98 9.19
N ALA A 112 -24.82 -11.55 8.14
CA ALA A 112 -24.70 -10.15 7.76
C ALA A 112 -26.06 -9.57 7.36
N ALA A 113 -26.31 -8.33 7.75
CA ALA A 113 -27.53 -7.61 7.36
C ALA A 113 -27.58 -7.36 5.84
N ASP A 114 -26.42 -7.12 5.23
CA ASP A 114 -26.23 -7.04 3.78
C ASP A 114 -25.10 -7.98 3.34
N PRO A 115 -25.44 -9.22 2.96
CA PRO A 115 -24.45 -10.19 2.49
C PRO A 115 -23.77 -9.76 1.18
N ALA A 116 -24.42 -8.96 0.32
CA ALA A 116 -23.83 -8.53 -0.94
C ALA A 116 -22.71 -7.51 -0.70
N TYR A 117 -22.93 -6.55 0.20
CA TYR A 117 -21.89 -5.61 0.61
C TYR A 117 -20.77 -6.29 1.41
N ALA A 118 -21.13 -7.15 2.38
CA ALA A 118 -20.16 -7.86 3.21
C ALA A 118 -19.26 -8.81 2.39
N ALA A 119 -19.74 -9.34 1.26
CA ALA A 119 -18.96 -10.18 0.37
C ALA A 119 -17.73 -9.47 -0.21
N PHE A 120 -17.72 -8.13 -0.29
CA PHE A 120 -16.56 -7.40 -0.78
C PHE A 120 -15.36 -7.43 0.18
N PHE A 121 -15.60 -7.70 1.47
CA PHE A 121 -14.60 -7.65 2.54
C PHE A 121 -14.08 -9.03 2.93
N VAL A 122 -14.46 -10.11 2.23
CA VAL A 122 -13.85 -11.43 2.42
C VAL A 122 -12.36 -11.41 2.07
N GLN A 123 -11.61 -12.42 2.50
CA GLN A 123 -10.20 -12.54 2.08
C GLN A 123 -10.11 -12.54 0.54
N ASP A 124 -9.19 -11.73 0.00
CA ASP A 124 -9.02 -11.51 -1.44
C ASP A 124 -10.28 -10.96 -2.14
N GLY A 125 -11.20 -10.35 -1.37
CA GLY A 125 -12.39 -9.68 -1.89
C GLY A 125 -12.06 -8.37 -2.60
N LEU A 126 -13.02 -7.91 -3.42
CA LEU A 126 -12.88 -6.72 -4.26
C LEU A 126 -12.48 -5.46 -3.48
N PHE A 127 -12.90 -5.32 -2.22
CA PHE A 127 -12.50 -4.18 -1.40
C PHE A 127 -10.97 -4.15 -1.21
N TRP A 128 -10.36 -5.29 -0.87
CA TRP A 128 -8.93 -5.37 -0.55
C TRP A 128 -8.06 -5.25 -1.81
N GLU A 129 -8.46 -5.93 -2.88
CA GLU A 129 -7.76 -5.86 -4.16
C GLU A 129 -7.79 -4.44 -4.74
N PHE A 130 -8.97 -3.79 -4.71
CA PHE A 130 -9.11 -2.43 -5.20
C PHE A 130 -8.43 -1.41 -4.28
N LEU A 131 -8.46 -1.61 -2.96
CA LEU A 131 -7.71 -0.80 -2.00
C LEU A 131 -6.21 -0.88 -2.27
N ALA A 132 -5.67 -2.06 -2.57
CA ALA A 132 -4.26 -2.24 -2.89
C ALA A 132 -3.86 -1.46 -4.15
N TYR A 133 -4.71 -1.46 -5.18
CA TYR A 133 -4.53 -0.61 -6.35
C TYR A 133 -4.59 0.89 -5.98
N CYS A 134 -5.64 1.31 -5.28
CA CYS A 134 -5.90 2.71 -4.98
C CYS A 134 -4.83 3.32 -4.07
N ALA A 135 -4.51 2.67 -2.95
CA ALA A 135 -3.44 3.09 -2.06
C ALA A 135 -2.07 3.00 -2.76
N GLY A 136 -1.82 1.92 -3.51
CA GLY A 136 -0.54 1.72 -4.20
C GLY A 136 -0.22 2.80 -5.24
N THR A 137 -1.22 3.20 -6.03
CA THR A 137 -1.04 4.15 -7.14
C THR A 137 -1.38 5.59 -6.76
N GLY A 138 -2.28 5.80 -5.81
CA GLY A 138 -2.74 7.13 -5.41
C GLY A 138 -1.64 8.01 -4.82
N GLY A 139 -0.64 7.39 -4.16
CA GLY A 139 0.58 8.07 -3.69
C GLY A 139 1.37 8.81 -4.76
N SER A 140 1.19 8.48 -6.04
CA SER A 140 1.87 9.15 -7.16
C SER A 140 1.18 10.43 -7.63
N MET A 141 -0.03 10.73 -7.15
CA MET A 141 -0.72 11.98 -7.54
C MET A 141 0.02 13.23 -7.07
N LEU A 142 0.76 13.14 -5.96
CA LEU A 142 1.73 14.15 -5.54
C LEU A 142 3.11 13.50 -5.47
N ILE A 143 4.14 14.22 -5.88
CA ILE A 143 5.52 13.70 -5.87
C ILE A 143 6.03 13.31 -4.47
N ILE A 144 5.41 13.81 -3.40
CA ILE A 144 5.78 13.48 -2.02
C ILE A 144 5.02 12.27 -1.45
N GLY A 145 3.97 11.80 -2.12
CA GLY A 145 3.10 10.73 -1.62
C GLY A 145 3.71 9.33 -1.74
N SER A 146 4.92 9.20 -2.29
CA SER A 146 5.63 7.93 -2.37
C SER A 146 7.13 8.09 -2.21
N ALA A 147 7.79 7.06 -1.67
CA ALA A 147 9.25 7.01 -1.54
C ALA A 147 9.96 7.19 -2.90
N ALA A 148 9.40 6.62 -3.98
CA ALA A 148 9.92 6.76 -5.33
C ALA A 148 9.84 8.22 -5.81
N GLY A 149 8.73 8.92 -5.52
CA GLY A 149 8.58 10.33 -5.86
C GLY A 149 9.55 11.24 -5.10
N VAL A 150 9.73 11.01 -3.80
CA VAL A 150 10.72 11.75 -2.98
C VAL A 150 12.15 11.49 -3.47
N ALA A 151 12.46 10.25 -3.86
CA ALA A 151 13.75 9.92 -4.45
C ALA A 151 13.96 10.65 -5.80
N ALA A 152 12.96 10.65 -6.68
CA ALA A 152 13.01 11.36 -7.97
C ALA A 152 13.17 12.87 -7.77
N MET A 153 12.48 13.46 -6.80
CA MET A 153 12.64 14.87 -6.41
C MET A 153 14.09 15.18 -6.03
N GLY A 154 14.73 14.31 -5.24
CA GLY A 154 16.12 14.49 -4.81
C GLY A 154 17.15 14.31 -5.93
N LEU A 155 16.97 13.29 -6.76
CA LEU A 155 17.90 12.93 -7.84
C LEU A 155 17.84 13.89 -9.02
N GLU A 156 16.63 14.17 -9.51
CA GLU A 156 16.38 15.01 -10.69
C GLU A 156 16.10 16.47 -10.32
N ARG A 157 16.14 16.82 -9.03
CA ARG A 157 15.84 18.17 -8.51
C ARG A 157 14.50 18.72 -8.99
N ILE A 158 13.49 17.86 -9.05
CA ILE A 158 12.14 18.21 -9.49
C ILE A 158 11.48 19.06 -8.41
N ASP A 159 11.06 20.28 -8.76
CA ASP A 159 10.31 21.12 -7.84
C ASP A 159 8.88 20.58 -7.59
N PHE A 160 8.42 20.64 -6.34
CA PHE A 160 7.09 20.17 -5.95
C PHE A 160 5.97 20.90 -6.69
N ILE A 161 6.05 22.23 -6.79
CA ILE A 161 5.02 23.06 -7.45
C ILE A 161 5.02 22.80 -8.96
N TRP A 162 6.19 22.57 -9.55
CA TRP A 162 6.30 22.16 -10.95
C TRP A 162 5.58 20.83 -11.18
N TYR A 163 5.85 19.81 -10.36
CA TYR A 163 5.21 18.50 -10.49
C TYR A 163 3.69 18.61 -10.32
N LEU A 164 3.25 19.36 -9.31
CA LEU A 164 1.84 19.62 -9.05
C LEU A 164 1.12 20.21 -10.26
N LYS A 165 1.76 21.17 -10.95
CA LYS A 165 1.17 21.84 -12.11
C LYS A 165 1.25 21.02 -13.39
N LYS A 166 2.28 20.20 -13.58
CA LYS A 166 2.58 19.56 -14.86
C LYS A 166 2.26 18.08 -14.91
N ILE A 167 2.43 17.36 -13.80
CA ILE A 167 2.38 15.90 -13.76
C ILE A 167 1.22 15.40 -12.89
N SER A 168 0.87 16.08 -11.79
CA SER A 168 -0.19 15.58 -10.90
C SER A 168 -1.53 15.32 -11.58
N TRP A 169 -1.90 16.12 -12.58
CA TRP A 169 -3.14 15.87 -13.34
C TRP A 169 -3.03 14.64 -14.26
N LEU A 170 -1.84 14.35 -14.81
CA LEU A 170 -1.58 13.13 -15.57
C LEU A 170 -1.60 11.90 -14.66
N ALA A 171 -0.98 12.01 -13.48
CA ALA A 171 -0.99 10.97 -12.47
C ALA A 171 -2.42 10.69 -11.98
N LEU A 172 -3.21 11.74 -11.72
CA LEU A 172 -4.63 11.63 -11.39
C LEU A 172 -5.43 10.98 -12.54
N ALA A 173 -5.18 11.36 -13.79
CA ALA A 173 -5.83 10.73 -14.94
C ALA A 173 -5.48 9.23 -15.04
N GLY A 174 -4.22 8.86 -14.80
CA GLY A 174 -3.79 7.46 -14.77
C GLY A 174 -4.41 6.66 -13.61
N TYR A 175 -4.51 7.28 -12.44
CA TYR A 175 -5.18 6.74 -11.26
C TYR A 175 -6.67 6.47 -11.53
N LEU A 176 -7.39 7.45 -12.08
CA LEU A 176 -8.80 7.29 -12.41
C LEU A 176 -9.02 6.31 -13.58
N ALA A 177 -8.13 6.30 -14.57
CA ALA A 177 -8.22 5.38 -15.70
C ALA A 177 -8.03 3.93 -15.26
N GLY A 178 -7.01 3.63 -14.46
CA GLY A 178 -6.82 2.27 -13.95
C GLY A 178 -7.92 1.86 -12.98
N ALA A 179 -8.43 2.79 -12.15
CA ALA A 179 -9.61 2.55 -11.34
C ALA A 179 -10.85 2.20 -12.18
N GLY A 180 -11.08 2.94 -13.27
CA GLY A 180 -12.17 2.67 -14.20
C GLY A 180 -12.04 1.32 -14.91
N VAL A 181 -10.82 0.94 -15.31
CA VAL A 181 -10.55 -0.39 -15.89
C VAL A 181 -10.80 -1.50 -14.88
N TYR A 182 -10.34 -1.32 -13.64
CA TYR A 182 -10.58 -2.28 -12.57
C TYR A 182 -12.08 -2.45 -12.30
N TRP A 183 -12.81 -1.34 -12.18
CA TRP A 183 -14.26 -1.36 -12.01
C TRP A 183 -14.95 -2.08 -13.17
N LEU A 184 -14.58 -1.79 -14.42
CA LEU A 184 -15.13 -2.46 -15.60
C LEU A 184 -14.85 -3.97 -15.57
N GLN A 185 -13.62 -4.37 -15.22
CA GLN A 185 -13.24 -5.77 -15.09
C GLN A 185 -14.11 -6.47 -14.03
N ALA A 186 -14.33 -5.82 -12.88
CA ALA A 186 -15.20 -6.34 -11.83
C ALA A 186 -16.65 -6.51 -12.30
N GLN A 187 -17.17 -5.64 -13.18
CA GLN A 187 -18.51 -5.81 -13.76
C GLN A 187 -18.61 -6.98 -14.76
N ILE A 188 -17.50 -7.38 -15.39
CA ILE A 188 -17.49 -8.44 -16.42
C ILE A 188 -17.23 -9.82 -15.81
N MET A 189 -16.46 -9.88 -14.72
CA MET A 189 -16.06 -11.13 -14.04
C MET A 189 -17.03 -11.61 -12.96
N VAL A 190 -18.05 -10.80 -12.63
CA VAL A 190 -19.18 -11.16 -11.76
C VAL A 190 -20.32 -11.75 -12.59
#